data_AF-A0A953LNK4-F1
#
_entry.id   AF-A0A953LNK4-F1
#
_cell.length_a   1.000
_cell.length_b   1.000
_cell.length_c   1.000
_cell.angle_alpha   90.00
_cell.angle_beta   90.00
_cell.angle_gamma   90.00
#
_symmetry.space_group_name_H-M   'P 1'
#
loop_
_entity.id
_entity.type
_entity.pdbx_description
1 polymer ?
#
loop_
_entity_poly.entity_id
_entity_poly.type
_entity_poly.pdbx_seq_one_letter_code
_entity_poly.pdbx_strand_id
1 'polypeptide(L)'
;MTVHDLSSLHRRYVDLAGRFKAAWTFHQFLQGIQKFFVEADVGRYPSDFQDIHVALKSVAENLTGSGSERVALQLENAGRQLEQMVDILSAADARVSPSVLRQFFDRVKNFDDQILAQMVKFYLLTASDQGLSADRLDKVDYLLTKLGEEALPTGGLVPRDRTRLREIFEGFWGTVEGLVPEGSWLEERKSEMADIRRELGTVTDLERLNDSQLVTRYREAKQQLGRYLLHPELAIAVVETNLAFKNKVRQHYHLEEQRILAESQRIFELEGQVLVDTQLDQELTHFRRKFEEFERKQRSENVKLEDLAYLRRQVEVLMPRLARPEVRLDGGARGVGPTGDGAASEPVPGSVEEAVAVHYREILAGLEGTDNQSPPKAVALAREIYHLRLEPREVVAFRRLRVAPEGDPELENFLLEAAALRLRMNQEAAEITELLDETAVTKDAPVFVRARMTTRFGDGYVQRFGAFIDLAVQDSNFGEAQQLQLLRMRLIRDYSGLWLLVNRPST
;
A
#
# COMPACT_ATOMS: atom_id res chain seq x y z
N MET A 1 40.33 -10.62 -49.19
CA MET A 1 39.23 -10.20 -48.31
C MET A 1 39.31 -8.69 -48.19
N THR A 2 38.26 -7.97 -48.54
CA THR A 2 38.30 -6.50 -48.45
C THR A 2 37.94 -6.07 -47.03
N VAL A 3 38.42 -4.91 -46.59
CA VAL A 3 38.04 -4.31 -45.28
C VAL A 3 36.51 -4.13 -45.18
N HIS A 4 35.84 -4.03 -46.32
CA HIS A 4 34.39 -3.91 -46.44
C HIS A 4 33.63 -5.19 -46.06
N ASP A 5 34.17 -6.38 -46.39
CA ASP A 5 33.55 -7.66 -46.05
C ASP A 5 33.60 -7.93 -44.54
N LEU A 6 34.72 -7.58 -43.90
CA LEU A 6 34.91 -7.72 -42.47
C LEU A 6 34.00 -6.78 -41.66
N SER A 7 33.84 -5.53 -42.12
CA SER A 7 32.95 -4.57 -41.45
C SER A 7 31.47 -4.96 -41.59
N SER A 8 31.09 -5.54 -42.73
CA SER A 8 29.75 -6.11 -42.92
C SER A 8 29.46 -7.27 -41.98
N LEU A 9 30.40 -8.22 -41.82
CA LEU A 9 30.28 -9.33 -40.88
C LEU A 9 30.21 -8.88 -39.43
N HIS A 10 31.03 -7.90 -39.05
CA HIS A 10 30.99 -7.33 -37.71
C HIS A 10 29.63 -6.67 -37.42
N ARG A 11 29.08 -5.91 -38.37
CA ARG A 11 27.74 -5.32 -38.24
C ARG A 11 26.65 -6.38 -38.10
N ARG A 12 26.70 -7.45 -38.89
CA ARG A 12 25.75 -8.58 -38.78
C ARG A 12 25.85 -9.28 -37.43
N TYR A 13 27.05 -9.51 -36.92
CA TYR A 13 27.24 -10.09 -35.60
C TYR A 13 26.65 -9.20 -34.49
N VAL A 14 26.92 -7.89 -34.53
CA VAL A 14 26.41 -6.94 -33.52
C VAL A 14 24.88 -6.89 -33.53
N ASP A 15 24.26 -6.86 -34.72
CA ASP A 15 22.80 -6.92 -34.86
C ASP A 15 22.25 -8.23 -34.28
N LEU A 16 22.80 -9.38 -34.70
CA LEU A 16 22.33 -10.69 -34.25
C LEU A 16 22.50 -10.89 -32.74
N ALA A 17 23.62 -10.46 -32.16
CA ALA A 17 23.86 -10.49 -30.71
C ALA A 17 22.88 -9.59 -29.95
N GLY A 18 22.53 -8.42 -30.53
CA GLY A 18 21.50 -7.54 -29.99
C GLY A 18 20.12 -8.19 -29.98
N ARG A 19 19.72 -8.83 -31.07
CA ARG A 19 18.45 -9.59 -31.17
C ARG A 19 18.41 -10.74 -30.19
N PHE A 20 19.52 -11.48 -30.05
CA PHE A 20 19.64 -12.58 -29.09
C PHE A 20 19.45 -12.08 -27.66
N LYS A 21 20.09 -10.97 -27.28
CA LYS A 21 19.92 -10.38 -25.93
C LYS A 21 18.47 -10.01 -25.67
N ALA A 22 17.79 -9.39 -26.63
CA ALA A 22 16.37 -9.04 -26.51
C ALA A 22 15.48 -10.27 -26.34
N ALA A 23 15.66 -11.31 -27.18
CA ALA A 23 14.90 -12.56 -27.10
C ALA A 23 15.16 -13.32 -25.80
N TRP A 24 16.41 -13.38 -25.35
CA TRP A 24 16.78 -14.02 -24.08
C TRP A 24 16.14 -13.33 -22.88
N THR A 25 16.23 -12.00 -22.79
CA THR A 25 15.58 -11.24 -21.72
C THR A 25 14.06 -11.44 -21.74
N PHE A 26 13.46 -11.50 -22.92
CA PHE A 26 12.03 -11.75 -23.06
C PHE A 26 11.62 -13.16 -22.61
N HIS A 27 12.43 -14.17 -22.94
CA HIS A 27 12.24 -15.53 -22.44
C HIS A 27 12.28 -15.59 -20.90
N GLN A 28 13.24 -14.91 -20.27
CA GLN A 28 13.33 -14.83 -18.81
C GLN A 28 12.09 -14.15 -18.20
N PHE A 29 11.55 -13.12 -18.85
CA PHE A 29 10.30 -12.48 -18.47
C PHE A 29 9.12 -13.46 -18.50
N LEU A 30 8.96 -14.23 -19.59
CA LEU A 30 7.88 -15.22 -19.70
C LEU A 30 7.98 -16.33 -18.63
N GLN A 31 9.19 -16.80 -18.34
CA GLN A 31 9.42 -17.72 -17.22
C GLN A 31 9.05 -17.08 -15.88
N GLY A 32 9.36 -15.81 -15.69
CA GLY A 32 8.95 -15.02 -14.53
C GLY A 32 7.43 -14.98 -14.37
N ILE A 33 6.69 -14.73 -15.45
CA ILE A 33 5.22 -14.74 -15.44
C ILE A 33 4.70 -16.12 -15.01
N GLN A 34 5.17 -17.21 -15.61
CA GLN A 34 4.74 -18.57 -15.25
C GLN A 34 4.99 -18.88 -13.77
N LYS A 35 6.08 -18.36 -13.20
CA LYS A 35 6.42 -18.58 -11.79
C LYS A 35 5.53 -17.79 -10.83
N PHE A 36 5.19 -16.54 -11.15
CA PHE A 36 4.46 -15.65 -10.25
C PHE A 36 2.93 -15.66 -10.45
N PHE A 37 2.47 -16.04 -11.63
CA PHE A 37 1.05 -16.00 -12.02
C PHE A 37 0.64 -17.38 -12.54
N VAL A 38 0.26 -18.28 -11.62
CA VAL A 38 -0.14 -19.67 -11.92
C VAL A 38 -1.34 -19.72 -12.88
N GLU A 39 -2.18 -18.70 -12.87
CA GLU A 39 -3.35 -18.57 -13.75
C GLU A 39 -3.01 -18.06 -15.16
N ALA A 40 -1.82 -17.47 -15.37
CA ALA A 40 -1.39 -17.01 -16.68
C ALA A 40 -0.84 -18.19 -17.50
N ASP A 41 -1.66 -18.74 -18.40
CA ASP A 41 -1.24 -19.82 -19.30
C ASP A 41 -0.37 -19.31 -20.45
N VAL A 42 0.92 -19.15 -20.17
CA VAL A 42 1.94 -18.86 -21.19
C VAL A 42 2.25 -20.09 -22.06
N GLY A 43 1.81 -21.30 -21.65
CA GLY A 43 2.09 -22.57 -22.33
C GLY A 43 3.54 -23.04 -22.20
N ARG A 44 3.78 -24.33 -22.43
CA ARG A 44 5.14 -24.86 -22.60
C ARG A 44 5.60 -24.64 -24.03
N TYR A 45 6.80 -24.11 -24.20
CA TYR A 45 7.43 -23.93 -25.51
C TYR A 45 8.90 -24.38 -25.45
N PRO A 46 9.46 -24.88 -26.56
CA PRO A 46 10.88 -25.23 -26.62
C PRO A 46 11.72 -23.95 -26.51
N SER A 47 12.66 -23.91 -25.56
CA SER A 47 13.45 -22.72 -25.26
C SER A 47 14.95 -23.04 -25.18
N ASP A 48 15.50 -23.64 -26.23
CA ASP A 48 16.94 -23.90 -26.29
C ASP A 48 17.69 -22.71 -26.91
N PHE A 49 18.18 -21.83 -26.03
CA PHE A 49 19.05 -20.71 -26.40
C PHE A 49 20.54 -21.08 -26.38
N GLN A 50 20.89 -22.26 -25.89
CA GLN A 50 22.28 -22.63 -25.61
C GLN A 50 23.08 -22.74 -26.90
N ASP A 51 22.51 -23.38 -27.93
CA ASP A 51 23.16 -23.55 -29.23
C ASP A 51 23.44 -22.20 -29.91
N ILE A 52 22.48 -21.27 -29.86
CA ILE A 52 22.61 -19.91 -30.41
C ILE A 52 23.70 -19.15 -29.65
N HIS A 53 23.74 -19.27 -28.32
CA HIS A 53 24.75 -18.62 -27.48
C HIS A 53 26.16 -19.12 -27.80
N VAL A 54 26.35 -20.44 -27.89
CA VAL A 54 27.63 -21.07 -28.22
C VAL A 54 28.08 -20.65 -29.62
N ALA A 55 27.17 -20.62 -30.60
CA ALA A 55 27.47 -20.17 -31.95
C ALA A 55 27.93 -18.70 -31.98
N LEU A 56 27.22 -17.79 -31.30
CA LEU A 56 27.58 -16.37 -31.22
C LEU A 56 28.93 -16.16 -30.52
N LYS A 57 29.21 -16.90 -29.44
CA LYS A 57 30.49 -16.83 -28.75
C LYS A 57 31.65 -17.29 -29.65
N SER A 58 31.47 -18.41 -30.36
CA SER A 58 32.44 -18.90 -31.34
C SER A 58 32.69 -17.88 -32.46
N VAL A 59 31.66 -17.18 -32.93
CA VAL A 59 31.81 -16.13 -33.94
C VAL A 59 32.59 -14.94 -33.39
N ALA A 60 32.31 -14.50 -32.16
CA ALA A 60 33.02 -13.40 -31.51
C ALA A 60 34.53 -13.64 -31.43
N GLU A 61 34.94 -14.86 -31.11
CA GLU A 61 36.35 -15.26 -30.98
C GLU A 61 37.07 -15.38 -32.34
N ASN A 62 36.34 -15.64 -33.42
CA ASN A 62 36.90 -15.90 -34.75
C ASN A 62 36.70 -14.76 -35.77
N LEU A 63 36.12 -13.63 -35.32
CA LEU A 63 35.71 -12.51 -36.16
C LEU A 63 36.87 -11.79 -36.86
N THR A 64 38.10 -11.90 -36.34
CA THR A 64 39.33 -11.30 -36.90
C THR A 64 40.23 -12.32 -37.63
N GLY A 65 39.84 -13.59 -37.68
CA GLY A 65 40.63 -14.69 -38.25
C GLY A 65 40.39 -14.95 -39.75
N SER A 66 41.20 -15.84 -40.33
CA SER A 66 41.17 -16.24 -41.76
C SER A 66 40.01 -17.18 -42.15
N GLY A 67 38.90 -17.19 -41.39
CA GLY A 67 37.76 -18.11 -41.54
C GLY A 67 36.42 -17.47 -41.91
N SER A 68 36.44 -16.35 -42.65
CA SER A 68 35.28 -15.48 -42.92
C SER A 68 34.03 -16.21 -43.45
N GLU A 69 34.18 -17.15 -44.37
CA GLU A 69 33.04 -17.92 -44.92
C GLU A 69 32.38 -18.83 -43.88
N ARG A 70 33.19 -19.49 -43.04
CA ARG A 70 32.68 -20.33 -41.96
C ARG A 70 31.96 -19.50 -40.90
N VAL A 71 32.51 -18.33 -40.57
CA VAL A 71 31.88 -17.36 -39.65
C VAL A 71 30.57 -16.85 -40.22
N ALA A 72 30.50 -16.55 -41.52
CA ALA A 72 29.27 -16.13 -42.19
C ALA A 72 28.19 -17.21 -42.14
N LEU A 73 28.52 -18.46 -42.44
CA LEU A 73 27.58 -19.60 -42.34
C LEU A 73 27.11 -19.84 -40.91
N GLN A 74 27.99 -19.71 -39.92
CA GLN A 74 27.62 -19.83 -38.50
C GLN A 74 26.65 -18.72 -38.08
N LEU A 75 26.89 -17.47 -38.51
CA LEU A 75 25.99 -16.35 -38.27
C LEU A 75 24.62 -16.56 -38.92
N GLU A 76 24.59 -17.07 -40.15
CA GLU A 76 23.33 -17.34 -40.87
C GLU A 76 22.51 -18.44 -40.19
N ASN A 77 23.17 -19.52 -39.75
CA ASN A 77 22.51 -20.59 -39.00
C ASN A 77 21.96 -20.11 -37.66
N ALA A 78 22.76 -19.36 -36.90
CA ALA A 78 22.33 -18.76 -35.64
C ALA A 78 21.18 -17.76 -35.85
N GLY A 79 21.21 -17.00 -36.95
CA GLY A 79 20.13 -16.10 -37.37
C GLY A 79 18.81 -16.83 -37.57
N ARG A 80 18.80 -17.89 -38.38
CA ARG A 80 17.59 -18.68 -38.64
C ARG A 80 17.03 -19.34 -37.38
N GLN A 81 17.89 -19.86 -36.51
CA GLN A 81 17.46 -20.42 -35.23
C GLN A 81 16.87 -19.35 -34.30
N LEU A 82 17.47 -18.15 -34.28
CA LEU A 82 16.97 -17.06 -33.48
C LEU A 82 15.62 -16.54 -33.98
N GLU A 83 15.42 -16.43 -35.30
CA GLU A 83 14.13 -16.06 -35.90
C GLU A 83 13.02 -17.03 -35.47
N GLN A 84 13.27 -18.34 -35.56
CA GLN A 84 12.34 -19.36 -35.08
C GLN A 84 12.02 -19.19 -33.59
N MET A 85 13.03 -18.88 -32.77
CA MET A 85 12.84 -18.66 -31.34
C MET A 85 12.02 -17.39 -31.05
N VAL A 86 12.26 -16.31 -31.81
CA VAL A 86 11.48 -15.08 -31.73
C VAL A 86 10.02 -15.33 -32.07
N ASP A 87 9.73 -16.12 -33.11
CA ASP A 87 8.36 -16.51 -33.48
C ASP A 87 7.66 -17.32 -32.38
N ILE A 88 8.36 -18.27 -31.78
CA ILE A 88 7.85 -19.07 -30.65
C ILE A 88 7.52 -18.17 -29.46
N LEU A 89 8.43 -17.27 -29.09
CA LEU A 89 8.22 -16.32 -28.00
C LEU A 89 7.08 -15.33 -28.29
N SER A 90 6.99 -14.86 -29.54
CA SER A 90 5.92 -13.98 -30.04
C SER A 90 4.55 -14.65 -29.92
N ALA A 91 4.47 -15.94 -30.22
CA ALA A 91 3.24 -16.74 -30.07
C ALA A 91 2.88 -16.98 -28.59
N ALA A 92 3.87 -17.18 -27.72
CA ALA A 92 3.65 -17.27 -26.27
C ALA A 92 3.18 -15.93 -25.67
N ASP A 93 3.75 -14.80 -26.11
CA ASP A 93 3.34 -13.46 -25.69
C ASP A 93 1.90 -13.11 -26.04
N ALA A 94 1.36 -13.66 -27.14
CA ALA A 94 -0.03 -13.43 -27.54
C ALA A 94 -1.04 -13.89 -26.47
N ARG A 95 -0.62 -14.75 -25.54
CA ARG A 95 -1.44 -15.21 -24.39
C ARG A 95 -1.29 -14.32 -23.15
N VAL A 96 -0.28 -13.45 -23.13
CA VAL A 96 -0.02 -12.52 -22.04
C VAL A 96 -0.75 -11.22 -22.32
N SER A 97 -1.73 -10.86 -21.51
CA SER A 97 -2.41 -9.57 -21.66
C SER A 97 -1.53 -8.40 -21.17
N PRO A 98 -1.75 -7.17 -21.65
CA PRO A 98 -1.05 -5.99 -21.12
C PRO A 98 -1.19 -5.83 -19.60
N SER A 99 -2.33 -6.25 -19.01
CA SER A 99 -2.56 -6.21 -17.56
C SER A 99 -1.59 -7.12 -16.80
N VAL A 100 -1.37 -8.35 -17.27
CA VAL A 100 -0.45 -9.30 -16.63
C VAL A 100 0.99 -8.77 -16.65
N LEU A 101 1.40 -8.16 -17.77
CA LEU A 101 2.71 -7.52 -17.87
C LEU A 101 2.86 -6.38 -16.85
N ARG A 102 1.85 -5.51 -16.72
CA ARG A 102 1.85 -4.41 -15.74
C ARG A 102 2.01 -4.96 -14.31
N GLN A 103 1.19 -5.95 -13.94
CA GLN A 103 1.25 -6.59 -12.62
C GLN A 103 2.60 -7.23 -12.32
N PHE A 104 3.23 -7.87 -13.32
CA PHE A 104 4.56 -8.45 -13.16
C PHE A 104 5.58 -7.37 -12.77
N PHE A 105 5.64 -6.27 -13.51
CA PHE A 105 6.59 -5.18 -13.26
C PHE A 105 6.28 -4.36 -12.01
N ASP A 106 5.03 -4.28 -11.58
CA ASP A 106 4.71 -3.65 -10.30
C ASP A 106 5.11 -4.54 -9.10
N ARG A 107 5.12 -5.87 -9.28
CA ARG A 107 5.53 -6.82 -8.24
C ARG A 107 7.05 -6.98 -8.13
N VAL A 108 7.77 -6.96 -9.26
CA VAL A 108 9.23 -7.03 -9.29
C VAL A 108 9.80 -5.64 -9.00
N LYS A 109 10.18 -5.37 -7.75
CA LYS A 109 10.69 -4.04 -7.35
C LYS A 109 12.11 -3.71 -7.85
N ASN A 110 12.88 -4.72 -8.25
CA ASN A 110 14.28 -4.58 -8.67
C ASN A 110 14.48 -5.09 -10.10
N PHE A 111 14.40 -4.19 -11.08
CA PHE A 111 14.84 -4.43 -12.45
C PHE A 111 15.59 -3.19 -12.95
N ASP A 112 16.52 -3.37 -13.87
CA ASP A 112 17.30 -2.28 -14.44
C ASP A 112 16.67 -1.74 -15.74
N ASP A 113 17.18 -0.60 -16.19
CA ASP A 113 16.77 0.05 -17.44
C ASP A 113 17.09 -0.80 -18.67
N GLN A 114 18.11 -1.64 -18.56
CA GLN A 114 18.52 -2.50 -19.66
C GLN A 114 17.45 -3.55 -19.95
N ILE A 115 16.85 -4.16 -18.92
CA ILE A 115 15.77 -5.13 -19.05
C ILE A 115 14.59 -4.50 -19.79
N LEU A 116 14.13 -3.33 -19.35
CA LEU A 116 13.03 -2.61 -20.01
C LEU A 116 13.36 -2.29 -21.47
N ALA A 117 14.57 -1.79 -21.73
CA ALA A 117 15.01 -1.48 -23.09
C ALA A 117 15.10 -2.72 -23.98
N GLN A 118 15.57 -3.86 -23.45
CA GLN A 118 15.57 -5.13 -24.19
C GLN A 118 14.16 -5.63 -24.48
N MET A 119 13.21 -5.46 -23.55
CA MET A 119 11.82 -5.82 -23.77
C MET A 119 11.17 -4.98 -24.86
N VAL A 120 11.39 -3.66 -24.86
CA VAL A 120 10.93 -2.78 -25.96
C VAL A 120 11.52 -3.27 -27.28
N LYS A 121 12.85 -3.48 -27.33
CA LYS A 121 13.51 -4.02 -28.53
C LYS A 121 12.89 -5.32 -29.02
N PHE A 122 12.59 -6.26 -28.13
CA PHE A 122 11.93 -7.50 -28.50
C PHE A 122 10.58 -7.26 -29.19
N TYR A 123 9.71 -6.40 -28.66
CA TYR A 123 8.45 -6.08 -29.31
C TYR A 123 8.66 -5.48 -30.71
N LEU A 124 9.66 -4.60 -30.87
CA LEU A 124 10.00 -4.02 -32.17
C LEU A 124 10.48 -5.07 -33.18
N LEU A 125 11.23 -6.08 -32.73
CA LEU A 125 11.65 -7.19 -33.59
C LEU A 125 10.48 -8.03 -34.11
N THR A 126 9.39 -8.10 -33.35
CA THR A 126 8.17 -8.83 -33.72
C THR A 126 7.13 -7.97 -34.44
N ALA A 127 7.45 -6.70 -34.74
CA ALA A 127 6.54 -5.82 -35.47
C ALA A 127 6.38 -6.33 -36.91
N SER A 128 5.14 -6.46 -37.35
CA SER A 128 4.83 -6.83 -38.74
C SER A 128 4.98 -5.61 -39.66
N ASP A 129 4.91 -5.82 -40.98
CA ASP A 129 4.79 -4.71 -41.95
C ASP A 129 3.56 -3.82 -41.68
N GLN A 130 2.55 -4.35 -40.99
CA GLN A 130 1.36 -3.63 -40.52
C GLN A 130 1.54 -2.94 -39.16
N GLY A 131 2.70 -3.15 -38.52
CA GLY A 131 3.10 -2.53 -37.26
C GLY A 131 2.85 -3.45 -36.07
N LEU A 132 2.75 -2.83 -34.90
CA LEU A 132 2.39 -3.49 -33.66
C LEU A 132 0.87 -3.55 -33.52
N SER A 133 0.36 -4.67 -32.98
CA SER A 133 -1.04 -4.80 -32.58
C SER A 133 -1.37 -3.85 -31.43
N ALA A 134 -2.65 -3.52 -31.24
CA ALA A 134 -3.10 -2.64 -30.15
C ALA A 134 -2.58 -3.11 -28.77
N ASP A 135 -2.69 -4.41 -28.48
CA ASP A 135 -2.16 -5.00 -27.25
C ASP A 135 -0.65 -4.82 -27.10
N ARG A 136 0.13 -5.00 -28.17
CA ARG A 136 1.59 -4.81 -28.12
C ARG A 136 1.97 -3.34 -27.99
N LEU A 137 1.24 -2.42 -28.64
CA LEU A 137 1.42 -0.98 -28.44
C LEU A 137 1.17 -0.60 -26.98
N ASP A 138 0.14 -1.17 -26.36
CA ASP A 138 -0.19 -0.94 -24.95
C ASP A 138 0.91 -1.45 -24.00
N LYS A 139 1.55 -2.58 -24.32
CA LYS A 139 2.70 -3.11 -23.59
C LYS A 139 3.93 -2.22 -23.77
N VAL A 140 4.19 -1.77 -24.99
CA VAL A 140 5.30 -0.86 -25.31
C VAL A 140 5.11 0.51 -24.64
N ASP A 141 3.93 1.12 -24.71
CA ASP A 141 3.58 2.38 -24.02
C ASP A 141 3.89 2.28 -22.52
N TYR A 142 3.47 1.17 -21.89
CA TYR A 142 3.79 0.92 -20.49
C TYR A 142 5.30 0.82 -20.23
N LEU A 143 6.03 0.03 -21.02
CA LEU A 143 7.47 -0.14 -20.85
C LEU A 143 8.25 1.17 -21.07
N LEU A 144 7.85 1.98 -22.05
CA LEU A 144 8.43 3.31 -22.29
C LEU A 144 8.16 4.24 -21.10
N THR A 145 6.94 4.19 -20.55
CA THR A 145 6.58 4.96 -19.35
C THR A 145 7.41 4.54 -18.15
N LYS A 146 7.59 3.23 -17.93
CA LYS A 146 8.45 2.70 -16.87
C LYS A 146 9.92 3.06 -17.07
N LEU A 147 10.40 3.06 -18.31
CA LEU A 147 11.78 3.43 -18.63
C LEU A 147 12.04 4.92 -18.40
N GLY A 148 10.98 5.73 -18.56
CA GLY A 148 10.97 7.16 -18.34
C GLY A 148 10.68 7.61 -16.92
N GLU A 149 10.25 6.72 -16.03
CA GLU A 149 9.90 7.08 -14.65
C GLU A 149 11.12 7.08 -13.73
N GLU A 150 11.22 8.09 -12.88
CA GLU A 150 12.16 8.17 -11.78
C GLU A 150 11.37 8.47 -10.50
N ALA A 151 11.57 7.63 -9.48
CA ALA A 151 10.89 7.78 -8.20
C ALA A 151 11.61 8.81 -7.33
N LEU A 152 10.88 9.85 -6.92
CA LEU A 152 11.37 10.81 -5.93
C LEU A 152 11.36 10.18 -4.53
N PRO A 153 12.30 10.56 -3.66
CA PRO A 153 12.28 10.16 -2.24
C PRO A 153 10.97 10.51 -1.52
N THR A 154 10.26 11.54 -2.00
CA THR A 154 8.98 12.03 -1.48
C THR A 154 7.75 11.25 -1.98
N GLY A 155 7.91 10.21 -2.80
CA GLY A 155 6.82 9.33 -3.25
C GLY A 155 6.15 9.72 -4.59
N GLY A 156 6.61 10.80 -5.24
CA GLY A 156 6.18 11.20 -6.58
C GLY A 156 6.99 10.56 -7.71
N LEU A 157 6.44 10.51 -8.93
CA LEU A 157 7.18 10.09 -10.12
C LEU A 157 7.54 11.29 -10.98
N VAL A 158 8.79 11.41 -11.41
CA VAL A 158 9.21 12.45 -12.35
C VAL A 158 9.73 11.81 -13.64
N PRO A 159 9.59 12.50 -14.79
CA PRO A 159 10.28 12.07 -15.99
C PRO A 159 11.78 12.14 -15.74
N ARG A 160 12.51 11.12 -16.19
CA ARG A 160 13.97 11.13 -16.22
C ARG A 160 14.52 12.27 -17.07
N ASP A 161 15.83 12.47 -16.94
CA ASP A 161 16.57 13.40 -17.78
C ASP A 161 16.21 13.24 -19.27
N ARG A 162 15.78 14.35 -19.86
CA ARG A 162 15.24 14.39 -21.21
C ARG A 162 16.28 14.03 -22.26
N THR A 163 17.55 14.35 -22.01
CA THR A 163 18.66 14.02 -22.92
C THR A 163 18.86 12.51 -22.98
N ARG A 164 18.94 11.87 -21.81
CA ARG A 164 19.04 10.41 -21.71
C ARG A 164 17.86 9.69 -22.35
N LEU A 165 16.63 10.16 -22.14
CA LEU A 165 15.45 9.57 -22.78
C LEU A 165 15.46 9.73 -24.29
N ARG A 166 15.92 10.87 -24.79
CA ARG A 166 16.08 11.10 -26.22
C ARG A 166 17.06 10.11 -26.85
N GLU A 167 18.24 9.91 -26.26
CA GLU A 167 19.23 8.94 -26.77
C GLU A 167 18.66 7.51 -26.85
N ILE A 168 17.95 7.09 -25.80
CA ILE A 168 17.32 5.77 -25.74
C ILE A 168 16.25 5.62 -26.84
N PHE A 169 15.37 6.61 -26.97
CA PHE A 169 14.27 6.55 -27.94
C PHE A 169 14.74 6.75 -29.37
N GLU A 170 15.80 7.52 -29.62
CA GLU A 170 16.49 7.56 -30.92
C GLU A 170 17.02 6.17 -31.30
N GLY A 171 17.57 5.44 -30.33
CA GLY A 171 17.98 4.05 -30.51
C GLY A 171 16.84 3.11 -30.89
N PHE A 172 15.63 3.31 -30.36
CA PHE A 172 14.45 2.54 -30.76
C PHE A 172 13.90 3.00 -32.11
N TRP A 173 13.81 4.31 -32.34
CA TRP A 173 13.32 4.88 -33.59
C TRP A 173 14.17 4.46 -34.79
N GLY A 174 15.49 4.36 -34.62
CA GLY A 174 16.40 3.84 -35.65
C GLY A 174 16.15 2.39 -36.07
N THR A 175 15.34 1.63 -35.31
CA THR A 175 14.90 0.26 -35.69
C THR A 175 13.59 0.25 -36.46
N VAL A 176 12.85 1.36 -36.47
CA VAL A 176 11.59 1.52 -37.19
C VAL A 176 11.89 2.13 -38.55
N GLU A 177 11.86 1.31 -39.60
CA GLU A 177 12.18 1.76 -40.95
C GLU A 177 11.02 2.52 -41.62
N GLY A 178 11.37 3.50 -42.48
CA GLY A 178 10.44 4.07 -43.47
C GLY A 178 9.41 5.07 -42.97
N LEU A 179 9.46 5.50 -41.70
CA LEU A 179 8.55 6.51 -41.15
C LEU A 179 9.28 7.83 -40.95
N VAL A 180 8.87 8.87 -41.69
CA VAL A 180 9.28 10.25 -41.45
C VAL A 180 8.01 11.06 -41.26
N PRO A 181 7.68 11.51 -40.03
CA PRO A 181 6.52 12.35 -39.82
C PRO A 181 6.75 13.75 -40.42
N GLU A 182 5.69 14.37 -40.91
CA GLU A 182 5.73 15.79 -41.27
C GLU A 182 5.95 16.64 -40.01
N GLY A 183 6.83 17.64 -40.08
CA GLY A 183 7.20 18.45 -38.91
C GLY A 183 6.02 19.23 -38.30
N SER A 184 5.09 19.71 -39.13
CA SER A 184 3.85 20.36 -38.68
C SER A 184 2.96 19.41 -37.88
N TRP A 185 2.78 18.18 -38.38
CA TRP A 185 2.00 17.15 -37.70
C TRP A 185 2.63 16.77 -36.36
N LEU A 186 3.96 16.65 -36.31
CA LEU A 186 4.70 16.35 -35.09
C LEU A 186 4.48 17.44 -34.01
N GLU A 187 4.62 18.71 -34.38
CA GLU A 187 4.40 19.83 -33.47
C GLU A 187 2.95 19.93 -33.01
N GLU A 188 1.99 19.68 -33.90
CA GLU A 188 0.56 19.64 -33.55
C GLU A 188 0.27 18.58 -32.48
N ARG A 189 0.75 17.34 -32.69
CA ARG A 189 0.58 16.25 -31.73
C ARG A 189 1.29 16.54 -30.40
N LYS A 190 2.47 17.15 -30.41
CA LYS A 190 3.17 17.58 -29.19
C LYS A 190 2.38 18.65 -28.44
N SER A 191 1.82 19.63 -29.16
CA SER A 191 0.98 20.67 -28.58
C SER A 191 -0.27 20.07 -27.94
N GLU A 192 -0.94 19.15 -28.63
CA GLU A 192 -2.11 18.45 -28.09
C GLU A 192 -1.79 17.75 -26.76
N MET A 193 -0.65 17.04 -26.66
CA MET A 193 -0.20 16.41 -25.42
C MET A 193 0.08 17.43 -24.31
N ALA A 194 0.70 18.57 -24.66
CA ALA A 194 0.97 19.65 -23.72
C ALA A 194 -0.31 20.33 -23.20
N ASP A 195 -1.30 20.50 -24.07
CA ASP A 195 -2.60 21.09 -23.74
C ASP A 195 -3.38 20.16 -22.80
N ILE A 196 -3.40 18.85 -23.08
CA ILE A 196 -3.97 17.83 -22.17
C ILE A 196 -3.31 17.90 -20.80
N ARG A 197 -1.98 18.03 -20.72
CA ARG A 197 -1.27 18.15 -19.43
C ARG A 197 -1.62 19.44 -18.69
N ARG A 198 -1.75 20.56 -19.41
CA ARG A 198 -2.13 21.85 -18.82
C ARG A 198 -3.52 21.78 -18.23
N GLU A 199 -4.47 21.20 -18.97
CA GLU A 199 -5.85 20.98 -18.53
C GLU A 199 -5.91 20.04 -17.33
N LEU A 200 -5.17 18.92 -17.37
CA LEU A 200 -5.03 17.98 -16.25
C LEU A 200 -4.52 18.68 -14.97
N GLY A 201 -3.61 19.64 -15.10
CA GLY A 201 -3.11 20.44 -13.98
C GLY A 201 -4.22 21.17 -13.23
N THR A 202 -5.26 21.63 -13.93
CA THR A 202 -6.39 22.39 -13.37
C THR A 202 -7.44 21.52 -12.66
N VAL A 203 -7.40 20.20 -12.85
CA VAL A 203 -8.38 19.28 -12.27
C VAL A 203 -8.22 19.19 -10.75
N THR A 204 -9.28 19.46 -10.00
CA THR A 204 -9.25 19.55 -8.53
C THR A 204 -9.62 18.27 -7.79
N ASP A 205 -10.31 17.34 -8.46
CA ASP A 205 -10.85 16.12 -7.84
C ASP A 205 -11.03 14.99 -8.89
N LEU A 206 -11.31 13.77 -8.42
CA LEU A 206 -11.50 12.58 -9.29
C LEU A 206 -12.75 12.68 -10.17
N GLU A 207 -13.80 13.36 -9.70
CA GLU A 207 -15.08 13.47 -10.40
C GLU A 207 -14.94 14.35 -11.64
N ARG A 208 -14.32 15.52 -11.48
CA ARG A 208 -13.92 16.38 -12.60
C ARG A 208 -12.93 15.70 -13.54
N LEU A 209 -12.04 14.85 -13.04
CA LEU A 209 -11.14 14.07 -13.91
C LEU A 209 -11.94 13.12 -14.82
N ASN A 210 -12.98 12.49 -14.30
CA ASN A 210 -13.86 11.61 -15.06
C ASN A 210 -14.75 12.39 -16.03
N ASP A 211 -15.35 13.50 -15.57
CA ASP A 211 -16.27 14.32 -16.36
C ASP A 211 -15.57 15.08 -17.50
N SER A 212 -14.32 15.49 -17.29
CA SER A 212 -13.53 16.22 -18.29
C SER A 212 -13.19 15.41 -19.55
N GLN A 213 -13.46 14.09 -19.56
CA GLN A 213 -13.13 13.18 -20.66
C GLN A 213 -11.63 13.22 -21.07
N LEU A 214 -10.76 13.75 -20.21
CA LEU A 214 -9.32 13.91 -20.49
C LEU A 214 -8.64 12.58 -20.76
N VAL A 215 -9.03 11.54 -20.02
CA VAL A 215 -8.51 10.17 -20.20
C VAL A 215 -8.92 9.62 -21.57
N THR A 216 -10.17 9.84 -21.98
CA THR A 216 -10.69 9.39 -23.28
C THR A 216 -9.98 10.10 -24.42
N ARG A 217 -9.91 11.45 -24.37
CA ARG A 217 -9.20 12.27 -25.36
C ARG A 217 -7.73 11.87 -25.48
N TYR A 218 -7.06 11.63 -24.35
CA TYR A 218 -5.67 11.20 -24.37
C TYR A 218 -5.49 9.79 -24.95
N ARG A 219 -6.41 8.86 -24.68
CA ARG A 219 -6.39 7.52 -25.30
C ARG A 219 -6.57 7.60 -26.82
N GLU A 220 -7.51 8.42 -27.28
CA GLU A 220 -7.72 8.67 -28.71
C GLU A 220 -6.49 9.28 -29.38
N ALA A 221 -5.91 10.31 -28.76
CA ALA A 221 -4.69 10.94 -29.24
C ALA A 221 -3.53 9.93 -29.33
N LYS A 222 -3.35 9.06 -28.32
CA LYS A 222 -2.35 7.97 -28.36
C LYS A 222 -2.62 6.95 -29.46
N GLN A 223 -3.88 6.54 -29.65
CA GLN A 223 -4.24 5.61 -30.72
C GLN A 223 -3.92 6.18 -32.10
N GLN A 224 -4.14 7.48 -32.30
CA GLN A 224 -3.81 8.18 -33.55
C GLN A 224 -2.31 8.23 -33.84
N LEU A 225 -1.44 8.14 -32.82
CA LEU A 225 0.02 8.08 -33.04
C LEU A 225 0.44 6.78 -33.72
N GLY A 226 -0.24 5.66 -33.43
CA GLY A 226 0.10 4.34 -33.98
C GLY A 226 1.60 4.03 -33.86
N ARG A 227 2.28 3.85 -35.01
CA ARG A 227 3.73 3.57 -35.05
C ARG A 227 4.62 4.76 -34.70
N TYR A 228 4.12 6.00 -34.84
CA TYR A 228 4.85 7.22 -34.48
C TYR A 228 4.98 7.41 -32.97
N LEU A 229 4.33 6.57 -32.15
CA LEU A 229 4.50 6.53 -30.70
C LEU A 229 5.98 6.43 -30.29
N LEU A 230 6.80 5.74 -31.10
CA LEU A 230 8.22 5.52 -30.85
C LEU A 230 9.11 6.71 -31.28
N HIS A 231 8.54 7.70 -31.97
CA HIS A 231 9.31 8.87 -32.38
C HIS A 231 9.84 9.58 -31.12
N PRO A 232 11.14 9.92 -31.04
CA PRO A 232 11.77 10.31 -29.77
C PRO A 232 11.05 11.46 -29.06
N GLU A 233 10.62 12.47 -29.81
CA GLU A 233 9.92 13.62 -29.22
C GLU A 233 8.49 13.31 -28.78
N LEU A 234 7.79 12.42 -29.49
CA LEU A 234 6.43 11.99 -29.14
C LEU A 234 6.45 11.02 -27.98
N ALA A 235 7.39 10.06 -27.97
CA ALA A 235 7.60 9.14 -26.88
C ALA A 235 7.87 9.90 -25.57
N ILE A 236 8.74 10.91 -25.58
CA ILE A 236 8.97 11.77 -24.41
C ILE A 236 7.68 12.48 -24.00
N ALA A 237 6.96 13.09 -24.94
CA ALA A 237 5.70 13.77 -24.64
C ALA A 237 4.66 12.81 -24.04
N VAL A 238 4.54 11.60 -24.57
CA VAL A 238 3.64 10.56 -24.06
C VAL A 238 4.05 10.12 -22.66
N VAL A 239 5.33 9.86 -22.41
CA VAL A 239 5.85 9.51 -21.08
C VAL A 239 5.53 10.61 -20.06
N GLU A 240 5.85 11.86 -20.37
CA GLU A 240 5.55 13.01 -19.51
C GLU A 240 4.05 13.10 -19.20
N THR A 241 3.19 12.88 -20.19
CA THR A 241 1.73 12.91 -20.01
C THR A 241 1.23 11.72 -19.20
N ASN A 242 1.71 10.50 -19.46
CA ASN A 242 1.39 9.30 -18.67
C ASN A 242 1.78 9.49 -17.19
N LEU A 243 2.97 10.05 -16.91
CA LEU A 243 3.41 10.34 -15.55
C LEU A 243 2.58 11.43 -14.88
N ALA A 244 2.20 12.48 -15.61
CA ALA A 244 1.30 13.51 -15.11
C ALA A 244 -0.06 12.92 -14.69
N PHE A 245 -0.68 12.07 -15.52
CA PHE A 245 -1.91 11.35 -15.17
C PHE A 245 -1.71 10.45 -13.95
N LYS A 246 -0.63 9.66 -13.92
CA LYS A 246 -0.34 8.74 -12.82
C LYS A 246 -0.17 9.47 -11.48
N ASN A 247 0.56 10.58 -11.48
CA ASN A 247 0.72 11.41 -10.27
C ASN A 247 -0.59 12.07 -9.85
N LYS A 248 -1.37 12.61 -10.80
CA LYS A 248 -2.62 13.28 -10.51
C LYS A 248 -3.65 12.30 -9.91
N VAL A 249 -3.77 11.11 -10.49
CA VAL A 249 -4.62 10.04 -9.96
C VAL A 249 -4.15 9.61 -8.57
N ARG A 250 -2.85 9.39 -8.36
CA ARG A 250 -2.31 9.03 -7.04
C ARG A 250 -2.56 10.12 -5.99
N GLN A 251 -2.35 11.39 -6.35
CA GLN A 251 -2.59 12.52 -5.47
C GLN A 251 -4.06 12.58 -5.05
N HIS A 252 -4.97 12.54 -6.01
CA HIS A 252 -6.40 12.61 -5.72
C HIS A 252 -6.91 11.38 -4.98
N TYR A 253 -6.36 10.21 -5.28
CA TYR A 253 -6.64 8.99 -4.53
C TYR A 253 -6.24 9.13 -3.07
N HIS A 254 -5.05 9.66 -2.79
CA HIS A 254 -4.58 9.87 -1.43
C HIS A 254 -5.37 10.95 -0.69
N LEU A 255 -5.75 12.03 -1.38
CA LEU A 255 -6.63 13.06 -0.81
C LEU A 255 -8.03 12.50 -0.49
N GLU A 256 -8.59 11.68 -1.38
CA GLU A 256 -9.90 11.05 -1.17
C GLU A 256 -9.85 10.03 -0.03
N GLU A 257 -8.77 9.26 0.05
CA GLU A 257 -8.49 8.37 1.18
C GLU A 257 -8.42 9.14 2.51
N GLN A 258 -7.65 10.23 2.58
CA GLN A 258 -7.60 11.10 3.77
C GLN A 258 -8.97 11.69 4.11
N ARG A 259 -9.74 12.12 3.10
CA ARG A 259 -11.09 12.65 3.28
C ARG A 259 -12.03 11.60 3.85
N ILE A 260 -12.04 10.40 3.31
CA ILE A 260 -12.87 9.29 3.81
C ILE A 260 -12.48 8.94 5.24
N LEU A 261 -11.18 8.91 5.57
CA LEU A 261 -10.73 8.70 6.95
C LEU A 261 -11.28 9.80 7.89
N ALA A 262 -11.15 11.07 7.52
CA ALA A 262 -11.62 12.20 8.33
C ALA A 262 -13.17 12.24 8.48
N GLU A 263 -13.90 11.99 7.39
CA GLU A 263 -15.37 11.95 7.42
C GLU A 263 -15.87 10.71 8.21
N SER A 264 -15.17 9.57 8.14
CA SER A 264 -15.48 8.39 8.95
C SER A 264 -15.21 8.62 10.43
N GLN A 265 -14.13 9.30 10.79
CA GLN A 265 -13.85 9.72 12.17
C GLN A 265 -14.97 10.63 12.69
N ARG A 266 -15.42 11.59 11.87
CA ARG A 266 -16.53 12.48 12.22
C ARG A 266 -17.86 11.76 12.39
N ILE A 267 -18.13 10.72 11.60
CA ILE A 267 -19.28 9.82 11.80
C ILE A 267 -19.24 9.19 13.19
N PHE A 268 -18.09 8.67 13.61
CA PHE A 268 -17.95 8.04 14.93
C PHE A 268 -18.03 9.05 16.09
N GLU A 269 -17.55 10.28 15.90
CA GLU A 269 -17.73 11.36 16.88
C GLU A 269 -19.21 11.75 17.07
N LEU A 270 -19.96 11.84 15.97
CA LEU A 270 -21.39 12.19 15.98
C LEU A 270 -22.26 11.04 16.50
N GLU A 271 -21.90 9.79 16.22
CA GLU A 271 -22.54 8.59 16.81
C GLU A 271 -22.52 8.65 18.34
N GLY A 272 -21.43 9.14 18.95
CA GLY A 272 -21.34 9.32 20.40
C GLY A 272 -22.26 10.42 20.98
N GLN A 273 -22.89 11.25 20.14
CA GLN A 273 -23.67 12.43 20.54
C GLN A 273 -25.17 12.31 20.23
N VAL A 274 -25.58 11.30 19.47
CA VAL A 274 -26.96 11.15 18.95
C VAL A 274 -27.56 9.84 19.48
N LEU A 275 -28.84 9.85 19.85
CA LEU A 275 -29.58 8.62 20.17
C LEU A 275 -29.77 7.81 18.87
N VAL A 276 -29.02 6.72 18.74
CA VAL A 276 -29.02 5.89 17.52
C VAL A 276 -30.19 4.90 17.57
N ASP A 277 -31.08 4.97 16.57
CA ASP A 277 -32.12 3.94 16.37
C ASP A 277 -31.51 2.58 16.00
N THR A 278 -32.19 1.47 16.34
CA THR A 278 -31.74 0.08 16.06
C THR A 278 -31.34 -0.18 14.60
N GLN A 279 -31.95 0.52 13.64
CA GLN A 279 -31.60 0.40 12.21
C GLN A 279 -30.32 1.16 11.87
N LEU A 280 -30.12 2.35 12.45
CA LEU A 280 -28.92 3.17 12.26
C LEU A 280 -27.70 2.51 12.92
N ASP A 281 -27.89 1.82 14.05
CA ASP A 281 -26.84 1.05 14.75
C ASP A 281 -26.34 -0.14 13.92
N GLN A 282 -27.24 -0.83 13.21
CA GLN A 282 -26.89 -1.91 12.28
C GLN A 282 -26.12 -1.38 11.05
N GLU A 283 -26.55 -0.26 10.49
CA GLU A 283 -25.88 0.41 9.37
C GLU A 283 -24.47 0.88 9.76
N LEU A 284 -24.30 1.45 10.96
CA LEU A 284 -23.01 1.89 11.51
C LEU A 284 -22.06 0.71 11.83
N THR A 285 -22.60 -0.38 12.38
CA THR A 285 -21.83 -1.61 12.63
C THR A 285 -21.34 -2.22 11.31
N HIS A 286 -22.18 -2.23 10.28
CA HIS A 286 -21.79 -2.68 8.95
C HIS A 286 -20.73 -1.78 8.31
N PHE A 287 -20.86 -0.46 8.49
CA PHE A 287 -19.89 0.52 8.05
C PHE A 287 -18.51 0.33 8.73
N ARG A 288 -18.47 0.16 10.06
CA ARG A 288 -17.22 -0.12 10.81
C ARG A 288 -16.47 -1.34 10.27
N ARG A 289 -17.16 -2.46 10.08
CA ARG A 289 -16.54 -3.68 9.54
C ARG A 289 -15.93 -3.45 8.16
N LYS A 290 -16.61 -2.68 7.29
CA LYS A 290 -16.11 -2.34 5.96
C LYS A 290 -14.96 -1.34 5.98
N PHE A 291 -14.97 -0.41 6.93
CA PHE A 291 -13.88 0.52 7.17
C PHE A 291 -12.63 -0.17 7.73
N GLU A 292 -12.77 -1.10 8.66
CA GLU A 292 -11.66 -1.93 9.16
C GLU A 292 -11.06 -2.82 8.05
N GLU A 293 -11.88 -3.41 7.19
CA GLU A 293 -11.42 -4.13 5.99
C GLU A 293 -10.61 -3.21 5.07
N PHE A 294 -11.06 -1.96 4.90
CA PHE A 294 -10.36 -0.95 4.13
C PHE A 294 -9.02 -0.54 4.75
N GLU A 295 -8.96 -0.24 6.05
CA GLU A 295 -7.69 0.07 6.74
C GLU A 295 -6.69 -1.08 6.66
N ARG A 296 -7.16 -2.33 6.75
CA ARG A 296 -6.30 -3.52 6.59
C ARG A 296 -5.75 -3.61 5.16
N LYS A 297 -6.58 -3.33 4.15
CA LYS A 297 -6.14 -3.27 2.75
C LYS A 297 -5.17 -2.12 2.49
N GLN A 298 -5.41 -0.96 3.10
CA GLN A 298 -4.54 0.22 3.05
C GLN A 298 -3.14 -0.09 3.58
N ARG A 299 -3.04 -0.71 4.76
CA ARG A 299 -1.74 -1.14 5.32
C ARG A 299 -0.98 -2.13 4.44
N SER A 300 -1.68 -2.79 3.52
CA SER A 300 -1.09 -3.74 2.57
C SER A 300 -0.93 -3.18 1.15
N GLU A 301 -1.16 -1.87 0.93
CA GLU A 301 -1.14 -1.20 -0.38
C GLU A 301 -2.10 -1.84 -1.43
N ASN A 302 -3.15 -2.55 -1.00
CA ASN A 302 -4.07 -3.29 -1.86
C ASN A 302 -5.49 -2.71 -1.86
N VAL A 303 -5.62 -1.40 -1.90
CA VAL A 303 -6.92 -0.74 -1.87
C VAL A 303 -7.47 -0.63 -3.30
N LYS A 304 -8.69 -1.11 -3.53
CA LYS A 304 -9.37 -0.99 -4.82
C LYS A 304 -10.23 0.27 -4.88
N LEU A 305 -10.38 0.84 -6.07
CA LEU A 305 -11.27 1.98 -6.32
C LEU A 305 -12.73 1.68 -5.94
N GLU A 306 -13.17 0.43 -6.09
CA GLU A 306 -14.50 -0.04 -5.70
C GLU A 306 -14.73 0.05 -4.19
N ASP A 307 -13.71 -0.26 -3.38
CA ASP A 307 -13.78 -0.18 -1.92
C ASP A 307 -13.94 1.30 -1.48
N LEU A 308 -13.23 2.22 -2.13
CA LEU A 308 -13.35 3.68 -1.91
C LEU A 308 -14.73 4.22 -2.31
N ALA A 309 -15.22 3.87 -3.49
CA ALA A 309 -16.52 4.33 -3.98
C ALA A 309 -17.67 3.85 -3.07
N TYR A 310 -17.56 2.62 -2.55
CA TYR A 310 -18.51 2.10 -1.57
C TYR A 310 -18.48 2.91 -0.27
N LEU A 311 -17.30 3.18 0.30
CA LEU A 311 -17.16 3.95 1.53
C LEU A 311 -17.67 5.38 1.37
N ARG A 312 -17.30 6.07 0.29
CA ARG A 312 -17.81 7.41 -0.02
C ARG A 312 -19.34 7.46 -0.03
N ARG A 313 -19.99 6.51 -0.72
CA ARG A 313 -21.45 6.46 -0.80
C ARG A 313 -22.10 6.22 0.57
N GLN A 314 -21.50 5.41 1.43
CA GLN A 314 -21.99 5.18 2.78
C GLN A 314 -21.82 6.42 3.66
N VAL A 315 -20.68 7.11 3.55
CA VAL A 315 -20.42 8.37 4.25
C VAL A 315 -21.43 9.46 3.84
N GLU A 316 -21.70 9.62 2.54
CA GLU A 316 -22.70 10.56 2.01
C GLU A 316 -24.12 10.30 2.53
N VAL A 317 -24.46 9.05 2.87
CA VAL A 317 -25.78 8.66 3.41
C VAL A 317 -25.85 8.81 4.93
N LEU A 318 -24.79 8.46 5.66
CA LEU A 318 -24.76 8.43 7.12
C LEU A 318 -24.52 9.84 7.72
N MET A 319 -23.66 10.65 7.11
CA MET A 319 -23.32 12.00 7.61
C MET A 319 -24.55 12.90 7.79
N PRO A 320 -25.48 13.04 6.81
CA PRO A 320 -26.66 13.90 6.97
C PRO A 320 -27.66 13.39 8.01
N ARG A 321 -27.70 12.08 8.29
CA ARG A 321 -28.60 11.47 9.29
C ARG A 321 -28.09 11.72 10.70
N LEU A 322 -26.77 11.64 10.90
CA LEU A 322 -26.11 11.90 12.19
C LEU A 322 -25.95 13.39 12.49
N ALA A 323 -25.90 14.25 11.47
CA ALA A 323 -25.81 15.70 11.65
C ALA A 323 -27.14 16.39 11.99
N ARG A 324 -28.27 15.67 12.03
CA ARG A 324 -29.56 16.24 12.46
C ARG A 324 -29.60 16.31 13.99
N PRO A 325 -29.70 17.50 14.59
CA PRO A 325 -29.86 17.61 16.03
C PRO A 325 -31.29 17.21 16.39
N GLU A 326 -31.50 15.98 16.83
CA GLU A 326 -32.71 15.67 17.59
C GLU A 326 -32.65 16.39 18.95
N VAL A 327 -33.78 16.99 19.31
CA VAL A 327 -33.94 17.97 20.39
C VAL A 327 -33.43 17.41 21.72
N ARG A 328 -32.40 18.05 22.28
CA ARG A 328 -32.04 17.93 23.70
C ARG A 328 -33.24 18.38 24.53
N LEU A 329 -33.93 17.43 25.18
CA LEU A 329 -34.80 17.77 26.31
C LEU A 329 -33.88 18.09 27.50
N ASP A 330 -33.72 19.39 27.77
CA ASP A 330 -33.00 19.94 28.91
C ASP A 330 -33.53 19.37 30.23
N GLY A 331 -32.66 18.66 30.96
CA GLY A 331 -32.87 18.28 32.36
C GLY A 331 -32.58 19.44 33.31
N GLY A 332 -33.50 20.39 33.40
CA GLY A 332 -33.52 21.43 34.44
C GLY A 332 -34.13 20.91 35.74
N ALA A 333 -33.33 20.89 36.81
CA ALA A 333 -33.73 20.48 38.15
C ALA A 333 -34.91 21.29 38.74
N ARG A 334 -35.85 20.61 39.41
CA ARG A 334 -36.52 21.04 40.66
C ARG A 334 -37.56 20.01 41.17
N GLY A 335 -37.45 19.66 42.46
CA GLY A 335 -38.63 19.59 43.35
C GLY A 335 -39.25 18.23 43.70
N VAL A 336 -38.71 17.60 44.77
CA VAL A 336 -39.41 16.98 45.93
C VAL A 336 -40.83 16.40 45.75
N GLY A 337 -40.99 15.10 46.08
CA GLY A 337 -42.17 14.58 46.79
C GLY A 337 -42.63 13.16 46.39
N PRO A 338 -42.88 12.22 47.32
CA PRO A 338 -42.77 10.77 47.10
C PRO A 338 -44.12 10.07 46.97
N THR A 339 -44.16 8.89 46.32
CA THR A 339 -45.01 7.73 46.70
C THR A 339 -44.82 6.56 45.74
N GLY A 340 -44.68 5.35 46.29
CA GLY A 340 -45.24 4.13 45.68
C GLY A 340 -44.28 3.15 45.01
N ASP A 341 -43.70 2.28 45.82
CA ASP A 341 -43.52 0.83 45.62
C ASP A 341 -43.16 0.26 44.22
N GLY A 342 -41.94 -0.28 44.15
CA GLY A 342 -41.80 -1.73 44.06
C GLY A 342 -41.77 -2.38 42.67
N ALA A 343 -40.71 -2.14 41.91
CA ALA A 343 -40.10 -3.19 41.08
C ALA A 343 -38.58 -3.01 41.14
N ALA A 344 -37.90 -3.98 41.76
CA ALA A 344 -36.47 -3.97 41.95
C ALA A 344 -35.74 -4.01 40.59
N SER A 345 -35.23 -2.87 40.15
CA SER A 345 -34.13 -2.81 39.20
C SER A 345 -32.84 -2.97 40.00
N GLU A 346 -32.15 -4.10 39.80
CA GLU A 346 -30.80 -4.30 40.30
C GLU A 346 -29.90 -3.11 39.88
N PRO A 347 -28.96 -2.67 40.75
CA PRO A 347 -28.08 -1.57 40.42
C PRO A 347 -27.16 -1.97 39.25
N VAL A 348 -27.19 -1.18 38.18
CA VAL A 348 -26.19 -1.24 37.11
C VAL A 348 -24.81 -1.06 37.76
N PRO A 349 -23.87 -2.01 37.61
CA PRO A 349 -22.57 -1.92 38.27
C PRO A 349 -21.76 -0.76 37.68
N GLY A 350 -21.00 -0.09 38.56
CA GLY A 350 -20.31 1.19 38.37
C GLY A 350 -19.55 1.36 37.05
N SER A 351 -19.40 2.63 36.65
CA SER A 351 -18.79 3.02 35.37
C SER A 351 -17.37 2.47 35.22
N VAL A 352 -16.91 2.31 33.97
CA VAL A 352 -15.55 1.82 33.71
C VAL A 352 -14.50 2.73 34.35
N GLU A 353 -14.75 4.03 34.39
CA GLU A 353 -13.86 5.01 35.04
C GLU A 353 -13.70 4.74 36.54
N GLU A 354 -14.78 4.35 37.24
CA GLU A 354 -14.75 4.09 38.67
C GLU A 354 -13.92 2.85 39.02
N ALA A 355 -14.01 1.79 38.21
CA ALA A 355 -13.24 0.57 38.44
C ALA A 355 -11.78 0.66 37.95
N VAL A 356 -11.47 1.47 36.92
CA VAL A 356 -10.06 1.82 36.61
C VAL A 356 -9.45 2.64 37.75
N ALA A 357 -10.22 3.55 38.36
CA ALA A 357 -9.77 4.35 39.50
C ALA A 357 -9.49 3.51 40.77
N VAL A 358 -10.09 2.32 40.91
CA VAL A 358 -9.75 1.37 41.99
C VAL A 358 -8.34 0.80 41.79
N HIS A 359 -8.05 0.24 40.61
CA HIS A 359 -6.72 -0.31 40.32
C HIS A 359 -5.63 0.76 40.23
N TYR A 360 -5.98 1.97 39.79
CA TYR A 360 -5.06 3.09 39.81
C TYR A 360 -4.65 3.45 41.25
N ARG A 361 -5.60 3.50 42.20
CA ARG A 361 -5.29 3.70 43.62
C ARG A 361 -4.49 2.55 44.22
N GLU A 362 -4.78 1.32 43.82
CA GLU A 362 -4.04 0.12 44.22
C GLU A 362 -2.56 0.19 43.78
N ILE A 363 -2.30 0.62 42.55
CA ILE A 363 -0.95 0.85 42.02
C ILE A 363 -0.23 1.93 42.82
N LEU A 364 -0.90 3.05 43.11
CA LEU A 364 -0.29 4.14 43.89
C LEU A 364 0.05 3.68 45.32
N ALA A 365 -0.87 3.04 46.02
CA ALA A 365 -0.65 2.54 47.38
C ALA A 365 0.47 1.49 47.42
N GLY A 366 0.53 0.61 46.41
CA GLY A 366 1.59 -0.38 46.26
C GLY A 366 2.97 0.24 46.07
N LEU A 367 3.08 1.30 45.26
CA LEU A 367 4.35 1.98 44.99
C LEU A 367 4.78 2.93 46.13
N GLU A 368 3.84 3.53 46.87
CA GLU A 368 4.12 4.35 48.06
C GLU A 368 4.83 3.57 49.18
N GLY A 369 4.59 2.26 49.26
CA GLY A 369 5.26 1.37 50.22
C GLY A 369 6.68 0.94 49.84
N THR A 370 7.17 1.30 48.65
CA THR A 370 8.46 0.80 48.11
C THR A 370 9.61 1.76 48.34
N ASP A 371 10.84 1.22 48.38
CA ASP A 371 12.04 2.05 48.49
C ASP A 371 12.31 2.86 47.21
N ASN A 372 12.33 4.18 47.36
CA ASN A 372 12.54 5.14 46.29
C ASN A 372 13.98 5.17 45.75
N GLN A 373 14.95 4.64 46.50
CA GLN A 373 16.37 4.61 46.11
C GLN A 373 16.75 3.34 45.33
N SER A 374 15.97 2.27 45.49
CA SER A 374 16.17 1.02 44.76
C SER A 374 15.95 1.17 43.25
N PRO A 375 16.65 0.40 42.37
CA PRO A 375 16.49 0.54 40.93
C PRO A 375 15.06 0.11 40.49
N PRO A 376 14.42 0.81 39.53
CA PRO A 376 13.03 0.55 39.12
C PRO A 376 12.76 -0.90 38.70
N LYS A 377 13.75 -1.57 38.10
CA LYS A 377 13.70 -3.00 37.74
C LYS A 377 13.59 -3.93 38.96
N ALA A 378 14.29 -3.61 40.05
CA ALA A 378 14.20 -4.40 41.28
C ALA A 378 12.88 -4.18 42.00
N VAL A 379 12.36 -2.94 41.97
CA VAL A 379 11.06 -2.59 42.55
C VAL A 379 9.93 -3.34 41.82
N ALA A 380 9.91 -3.34 40.49
CA ALA A 380 8.92 -4.09 39.71
C ALA A 380 8.92 -5.62 39.97
N LEU A 381 10.02 -6.16 40.51
CA LEU A 381 10.17 -7.57 40.88
C LEU A 381 9.98 -7.83 42.38
N ALA A 382 9.72 -6.79 43.19
CA ALA A 382 9.50 -6.94 44.62
C ALA A 382 8.20 -7.70 44.88
N ARG A 383 8.24 -8.65 45.82
CA ARG A 383 7.13 -9.55 46.13
C ARG A 383 5.83 -8.81 46.47
N GLU A 384 5.95 -7.63 47.06
CA GLU A 384 4.83 -6.77 47.48
C GLU A 384 4.06 -6.21 46.29
N ILE A 385 4.71 -5.87 45.17
CA ILE A 385 4.05 -5.25 44.01
C ILE A 385 4.06 -6.13 42.76
N TYR A 386 4.66 -7.31 42.81
CA TYR A 386 4.79 -8.23 41.67
C TYR A 386 3.42 -8.61 41.05
N HIS A 387 2.38 -8.70 41.89
CA HIS A 387 1.01 -8.98 41.45
C HIS A 387 0.43 -7.88 40.55
N LEU A 388 0.92 -6.64 40.67
CA LEU A 388 0.51 -5.49 39.85
C LEU A 388 1.13 -5.49 38.44
N ARG A 389 2.09 -6.39 38.15
CA ARG A 389 2.69 -6.58 36.82
C ARG A 389 3.15 -5.28 36.15
N LEU A 390 3.74 -4.39 36.96
CA LEU A 390 4.28 -3.11 36.52
C LEU A 390 5.62 -3.30 35.79
N GLU A 391 5.88 -2.45 34.81
CA GLU A 391 7.17 -2.35 34.16
C GLU A 391 8.07 -1.29 34.83
N PRO A 392 9.39 -1.39 34.66
CA PRO A 392 10.33 -0.42 35.22
C PRO A 392 10.02 1.03 34.83
N ARG A 393 9.49 1.26 33.62
CA ARG A 393 9.10 2.60 33.14
C ARG A 393 7.89 3.17 33.88
N GLU A 394 6.97 2.33 34.35
CA GLU A 394 5.77 2.75 35.11
C GLU A 394 6.14 3.07 36.57
N VAL A 395 7.13 2.35 37.14
CA VAL A 395 7.74 2.72 38.43
C VAL A 395 8.45 4.07 38.33
N VAL A 396 9.14 4.33 37.21
CA VAL A 396 9.75 5.64 36.93
C VAL A 396 8.67 6.73 36.81
N ALA A 397 7.54 6.43 36.16
CA ALA A 397 6.42 7.37 36.03
C ALA A 397 5.87 7.80 37.40
N PHE A 398 5.65 6.85 38.30
CA PHE A 398 5.26 7.14 39.68
C PHE A 398 6.26 8.04 40.41
N ARG A 399 7.56 7.72 40.33
CA ARG A 399 8.61 8.52 40.97
C ARG A 399 8.65 9.95 40.42
N ARG A 400 8.51 10.09 39.11
CA ARG A 400 8.45 11.37 38.38
C ARG A 400 7.17 12.17 38.62
N LEU A 401 6.14 11.58 39.21
CA LEU A 401 4.92 12.30 39.61
C LEU A 401 4.91 12.68 41.08
N ARG A 402 5.44 11.82 41.96
CA ARG A 402 5.20 11.90 43.42
C ARG A 402 6.45 12.08 44.28
N VAL A 403 7.63 11.64 43.81
CA VAL A 403 8.86 11.63 44.62
C VAL A 403 9.80 12.75 44.20
N ALA A 404 10.07 12.85 42.90
CA ALA A 404 10.90 13.87 42.29
C ALA A 404 10.21 14.32 40.99
N PRO A 405 9.34 15.34 41.05
CA PRO A 405 8.54 15.75 39.90
C PRO A 405 9.42 16.23 38.74
N GLU A 406 9.52 15.41 37.69
CA GLU A 406 10.35 15.63 36.51
C GLU A 406 9.67 15.04 35.27
N GLY A 407 9.66 15.77 34.15
CA GLY A 407 9.04 15.32 32.90
C GLY A 407 7.60 15.83 32.71
N ASP A 408 6.90 15.24 31.73
CA ASP A 408 5.51 15.61 31.39
C ASP A 408 4.52 14.89 32.32
N PRO A 409 3.83 15.61 33.22
CA PRO A 409 2.90 15.00 34.16
C PRO A 409 1.71 14.32 33.47
N GLU A 410 1.35 14.75 32.26
CA GLU A 410 0.27 14.12 31.50
C GLU A 410 0.65 12.71 31.04
N LEU A 411 1.83 12.57 30.43
CA LEU A 411 2.39 11.29 30.03
C LEU A 411 2.54 10.35 31.23
N GLU A 412 3.16 10.83 32.31
CA GLU A 412 3.43 9.96 33.46
C GLU A 412 2.13 9.49 34.13
N ASN A 413 1.10 10.34 34.18
CA ASN A 413 -0.20 9.94 34.71
C ASN A 413 -0.89 8.91 33.80
N PHE A 414 -0.83 9.15 32.49
CA PHE A 414 -1.36 8.22 31.49
C PHE A 414 -0.73 6.83 31.58
N LEU A 415 0.58 6.72 31.82
CA LEU A 415 1.26 5.42 31.95
C LEU A 415 0.73 4.61 33.14
N LEU A 416 0.42 5.26 34.27
CA LEU A 416 -0.16 4.60 35.43
C LEU A 416 -1.63 4.22 35.21
N GLU A 417 -2.41 5.07 34.52
CA GLU A 417 -3.78 4.75 34.10
C GLU A 417 -3.82 3.56 33.13
N ALA A 418 -2.87 3.50 32.18
CA ALA A 418 -2.74 2.38 31.26
C ALA A 418 -2.40 1.06 31.99
N ALA A 419 -1.55 1.12 33.03
CA ALA A 419 -1.26 -0.03 33.87
C ALA A 419 -2.49 -0.49 34.67
N ALA A 420 -3.28 0.43 35.22
CA ALA A 420 -4.54 0.13 35.90
C ALA A 420 -5.56 -0.53 34.97
N LEU A 421 -5.65 -0.05 33.72
CA LEU A 421 -6.51 -0.65 32.70
C LEU A 421 -6.07 -2.08 32.35
N ARG A 422 -4.76 -2.34 32.27
CA ARG A 422 -4.23 -3.72 32.08
C ARG A 422 -4.62 -4.64 33.22
N LEU A 423 -4.55 -4.20 34.46
CA LEU A 423 -4.95 -5.02 35.61
C LEU A 423 -6.42 -5.38 35.55
N ARG A 424 -7.27 -4.40 35.24
CA ARG A 424 -8.69 -4.65 35.03
C ARG A 424 -8.96 -5.67 33.91
N MET A 425 -8.30 -5.50 32.76
CA MET A 425 -8.48 -6.42 31.63
C MET A 425 -8.11 -7.86 31.99
N ASN A 426 -7.04 -8.04 32.77
CA ASN A 426 -6.62 -9.35 33.25
C ASN A 426 -7.60 -9.93 34.28
N GLN A 427 -8.15 -9.12 35.18
CA GLN A 427 -9.16 -9.56 36.14
C GLN A 427 -10.45 -10.00 35.42
N GLU A 428 -10.97 -9.19 34.51
CA GLU A 428 -12.18 -9.53 33.74
C GLU A 428 -11.97 -10.77 32.87
N ALA A 429 -10.77 -10.95 32.31
CA ALA A 429 -10.42 -12.17 31.56
C ALA A 429 -10.39 -13.42 32.45
N ALA A 430 -9.89 -13.30 33.69
CA ALA A 430 -9.89 -14.39 34.66
C ALA A 430 -11.32 -14.75 35.10
N GLU A 431 -12.15 -13.75 35.42
CA GLU A 431 -13.57 -13.92 35.76
C GLU A 431 -14.33 -14.60 34.61
N ILE A 432 -14.10 -14.20 33.35
CA ILE A 432 -14.73 -14.84 32.19
C ILE A 432 -14.25 -16.28 32.01
N THR A 433 -12.96 -16.55 32.23
CA THR A 433 -12.40 -17.91 32.06
C THR A 433 -12.98 -18.86 33.11
N GLU A 434 -13.05 -18.44 34.38
CA GLU A 434 -13.66 -19.21 35.47
C GLU A 434 -15.15 -19.48 35.22
N LEU A 435 -15.90 -18.47 34.74
CA LEU A 435 -17.32 -18.63 34.37
C LEU A 435 -17.53 -19.62 33.21
N LEU A 436 -16.63 -19.62 32.23
CA LEU A 436 -16.69 -20.53 31.08
C LEU A 436 -16.35 -21.99 31.46
N ASP A 437 -15.54 -22.20 32.50
CA ASP A 437 -15.18 -23.52 33.00
C ASP A 437 -16.29 -24.13 33.89
N GLU A 438 -17.09 -23.32 34.58
CA GLU A 438 -18.09 -23.80 35.55
C GLU A 438 -19.51 -23.96 35.00
N THR A 439 -19.95 -23.21 33.97
CA THR A 439 -21.31 -23.34 33.41
C THR A 439 -21.41 -22.90 31.94
N ALA A 440 -22.34 -23.50 31.18
CA ALA A 440 -22.70 -23.07 29.82
C ALA A 440 -23.56 -21.79 29.84
N VAL A 441 -22.96 -20.68 30.28
CA VAL A 441 -23.64 -19.38 30.47
C VAL A 441 -23.70 -18.60 29.17
N THR A 442 -24.83 -17.94 28.94
CA THR A 442 -25.05 -17.01 27.82
C THR A 442 -24.19 -15.74 27.98
N LYS A 443 -23.78 -15.14 26.85
CA LYS A 443 -22.90 -13.95 26.75
C LYS A 443 -23.50 -12.64 27.32
N ASP A 444 -24.57 -12.74 28.10
CA ASP A 444 -25.31 -11.64 28.72
C ASP A 444 -24.96 -11.49 30.21
N ALA A 445 -24.06 -12.32 30.74
CA ALA A 445 -23.59 -12.15 32.12
C ALA A 445 -22.93 -10.76 32.30
N PRO A 446 -23.10 -10.12 33.46
CA PRO A 446 -22.65 -8.74 33.69
C PRO A 446 -21.14 -8.56 33.46
N VAL A 447 -20.33 -9.61 33.65
CA VAL A 447 -18.90 -9.62 33.38
C VAL A 447 -18.60 -9.40 31.89
N PHE A 448 -19.37 -9.99 30.96
CA PHE A 448 -19.19 -9.77 29.52
C PHE A 448 -19.57 -8.35 29.10
N VAL A 449 -20.60 -7.77 29.72
CA VAL A 449 -21.00 -6.36 29.47
C VAL A 449 -19.91 -5.40 29.94
N ARG A 450 -19.36 -5.62 31.15
CA ARG A 450 -18.23 -4.84 31.66
C ARG A 450 -16.99 -5.00 30.78
N ALA A 451 -16.64 -6.22 30.40
CA ALA A 451 -15.49 -6.50 29.54
C ALA A 451 -15.60 -5.87 28.16
N ARG A 452 -16.80 -5.84 27.54
CA ARG A 452 -17.03 -5.07 26.30
C ARG A 452 -16.74 -3.60 26.49
N MET A 453 -17.21 -3.02 27.60
CA MET A 453 -16.93 -1.61 27.90
C MET A 453 -15.42 -1.40 28.11
N THR A 454 -14.74 -2.22 28.91
CA THR A 454 -13.29 -2.14 29.15
C THR A 454 -12.47 -2.25 27.87
N THR A 455 -12.84 -3.14 26.94
CA THR A 455 -12.19 -3.22 25.62
C THR A 455 -12.37 -1.92 24.83
N ARG A 456 -13.55 -1.31 24.80
CA ARG A 456 -13.77 -0.01 24.12
C ARG A 456 -12.85 1.10 24.67
N PHE A 457 -12.60 1.13 25.98
CA PHE A 457 -11.63 2.07 26.56
C PHE A 457 -10.18 1.73 26.19
N GLY A 458 -9.86 0.44 26.05
CA GLY A 458 -8.54 -0.03 25.60
C GLY A 458 -8.09 0.57 24.27
N ASP A 459 -8.99 0.71 23.31
CA ASP A 459 -8.66 1.26 21.98
C ASP A 459 -8.20 2.73 22.05
N GLY A 460 -8.85 3.54 22.88
CA GLY A 460 -8.45 4.94 23.11
C GLY A 460 -7.04 5.04 23.72
N TYR A 461 -6.70 4.15 24.65
CA TYR A 461 -5.37 4.11 25.25
C TYR A 461 -4.30 3.65 24.24
N VAL A 462 -4.60 2.69 23.36
CA VAL A 462 -3.66 2.24 22.31
C VAL A 462 -3.36 3.34 21.29
N GLN A 463 -4.36 4.16 20.95
CA GLN A 463 -4.19 5.32 20.08
C GLN A 463 -3.37 6.43 20.77
N ARG A 464 -3.67 6.72 22.04
CA ARG A 464 -2.96 7.74 22.83
C ARG A 464 -1.48 7.37 23.04
N PHE A 465 -1.15 6.09 23.20
CA PHE A 465 0.24 5.63 23.14
C PHE A 465 0.93 5.97 21.82
N GLY A 466 0.22 5.86 20.68
CA GLY A 466 0.76 6.23 19.37
C GLY A 466 1.17 7.70 19.31
N ALA A 467 0.30 8.59 19.81
CA ALA A 467 0.57 10.02 19.86
C ALA A 467 1.82 10.36 20.71
N PHE A 468 1.98 9.73 21.88
CA PHE A 468 3.16 9.94 22.72
C PHE A 468 4.45 9.33 22.12
N ILE A 469 4.35 8.23 21.37
CA ILE A 469 5.49 7.67 20.64
C ILE A 469 5.93 8.60 19.52
N ASP A 470 4.98 9.12 18.74
CA ASP A 470 5.28 10.05 17.65
C ASP A 470 5.91 11.34 18.18
N LEU A 471 5.41 11.86 19.30
CA LEU A 471 6.01 13.00 20.01
C LEU A 471 7.45 12.70 20.47
N ALA A 472 7.69 11.55 21.10
CA ALA A 472 9.02 11.15 21.54
C ALA A 472 10.01 10.97 20.36
N VAL A 473 9.53 10.51 19.20
CA VAL A 473 10.33 10.39 17.97
C VAL A 473 10.65 11.77 17.39
N GLN A 474 9.68 12.69 17.39
CA GLN A 474 9.90 14.09 16.95
C GLN A 474 10.93 14.79 17.83
N ASP A 475 10.88 14.56 19.14
CA ASP A 475 11.85 15.10 20.11
C ASP A 475 13.20 14.36 20.11
N SER A 476 13.41 13.42 19.17
CA SER A 476 14.63 12.59 19.05
C SER A 476 14.95 11.76 20.31
N ASN A 477 13.96 11.51 21.16
CA ASN A 477 14.08 10.69 22.36
C ASN A 477 13.71 9.23 22.07
N PHE A 478 14.55 8.57 21.24
CA PHE A 478 14.31 7.20 20.78
C PHE A 478 14.27 6.17 21.91
N GLY A 479 14.97 6.43 23.02
CA GLY A 479 14.92 5.56 24.21
C GLY A 479 13.54 5.56 24.86
N GLU A 480 12.92 6.73 24.98
CA GLU A 480 11.55 6.87 25.49
C GLU A 480 10.54 6.26 24.51
N ALA A 481 10.66 6.54 23.21
CA ALA A 481 9.79 5.95 22.18
C ALA A 481 9.81 4.40 22.23
N GLN A 482 10.98 3.80 22.45
CA GLN A 482 11.11 2.35 22.60
C GLN A 482 10.39 1.83 23.85
N GLN A 483 10.53 2.51 25.00
CA GLN A 483 9.84 2.12 26.23
C GLN A 483 8.31 2.24 26.09
N LEU A 484 7.83 3.34 25.49
CA LEU A 484 6.39 3.54 25.23
C LEU A 484 5.83 2.48 24.27
N GLN A 485 6.58 2.11 23.24
CA GLN A 485 6.19 1.04 22.32
C GLN A 485 6.11 -0.32 23.03
N LEU A 486 7.00 -0.64 23.98
CA LEU A 486 6.92 -1.86 24.77
C LEU A 486 5.67 -1.90 25.66
N LEU A 487 5.34 -0.77 26.31
CA LEU A 487 4.12 -0.65 27.13
C LEU A 487 2.86 -0.77 26.28
N ARG A 488 2.85 -0.13 25.10
CA ARG A 488 1.76 -0.23 24.11
C ARG A 488 1.55 -1.68 23.67
N MET A 489 2.60 -2.40 23.31
CA MET A 489 2.50 -3.82 22.92
C MET A 489 1.94 -4.70 24.04
N ARG A 490 2.27 -4.38 25.30
CA ARG A 490 1.75 -5.10 26.45
C ARG A 490 0.26 -4.84 26.69
N LEU A 491 -0.16 -3.58 26.58
CA LEU A 491 -1.58 -3.23 26.62
C LEU A 491 -2.35 -3.92 25.50
N ILE A 492 -1.83 -3.90 24.25
CA ILE A 492 -2.44 -4.58 23.11
C ILE A 492 -2.59 -6.08 23.37
N ARG A 493 -1.60 -6.73 23.99
CA ARG A 493 -1.66 -8.16 24.33
C ARG A 493 -2.80 -8.47 25.30
N ASP A 494 -2.88 -7.72 26.40
CA ASP A 494 -3.89 -7.96 27.44
C ASP A 494 -5.30 -7.57 26.93
N TYR A 495 -5.40 -6.48 26.15
CA TYR A 495 -6.59 -6.08 25.40
C TYR A 495 -7.08 -7.16 24.44
N SER A 496 -6.18 -7.69 23.60
CA SER A 496 -6.52 -8.71 22.59
C SER A 496 -6.98 -10.01 23.26
N GLY A 497 -6.37 -10.36 24.39
CA GLY A 497 -6.77 -11.51 25.20
C GLY A 497 -8.21 -11.39 25.69
N LEU A 498 -8.57 -10.26 26.31
CA LEU A 498 -9.94 -10.00 26.75
C LEU A 498 -10.92 -9.92 25.58
N TRP A 499 -10.55 -9.23 24.50
CA TRP A 499 -11.38 -9.06 23.32
C TRP A 499 -11.76 -10.41 22.68
N LEU A 500 -10.81 -11.35 22.60
CA LEU A 500 -11.05 -12.68 22.07
C LEU A 500 -12.03 -13.47 22.95
N LEU A 501 -11.94 -13.36 24.27
CA LEU A 501 -12.86 -14.03 25.19
C LEU A 501 -14.28 -13.47 25.08
N VAL A 502 -14.40 -12.16 24.92
CA VAL A 502 -15.68 -11.46 24.80
C VAL A 502 -16.38 -11.70 23.45
N ASN A 503 -15.61 -11.83 22.36
CA ASN A 503 -16.13 -11.90 20.99
C ASN A 503 -16.02 -13.29 20.36
N ARG A 504 -15.60 -14.33 21.11
CA ARG A 504 -15.51 -15.70 20.59
C ARG A 504 -16.87 -16.16 20.06
N PRO A 505 -17.01 -16.65 18.82
CA PRO A 505 -18.29 -17.17 18.33
C PRO A 505 -18.73 -18.36 19.18
N SER A 506 -20.02 -18.39 19.55
CA SER A 506 -20.61 -19.56 20.20
C SER A 506 -20.55 -20.70 19.20
N THR A 507 -19.97 -21.83 19.58
CA THR A 507 -20.01 -23.06 18.75
C THR A 507 -21.27 -23.83 19.07
#